data_AF-A0AA38GBX8-F1
#
_entry.id   AF-A0AA38GBX8-F1
#
_cell.length_a   1.000
_cell.length_b   1.000
_cell.length_c   1.000
_cell.angle_alpha   90.00
_cell.angle_beta   90.00
_cell.angle_gamma   90.00
#
_symmetry.space_group_name_H-M   'P 1'
#
loop_
_entity.id
_entity.type
_entity.pdbx_description
1 polymer ?
#
loop_
_entity_poly.entity_id
_entity_poly.type
_entity_poly.pdbx_seq_one_letter_code
_entity_poly.pdbx_strand_id
1 'polypeptide(L)'
;MGRRYAKNRAAIWMRLQTNLKGPLFDEVEGEHDNLFLEEELRVIKESFDFHVGTLELVVGMRTATCERSVTKEQEEKNLIVEDREEREELNLISAHERREGLSLRSVIVNIEVEQEVSQDRAGYDSPLLPFGYTTHKNKHNVETNELESSISLSKQHVNWKMEAVEVERHLVNHQRRGNITTLVAFCFSCVFAFCWDVLHLQSSCCVISPINEEIQKANWLDMDYISLAKFDMDTFLFTSESVNEGHPDKLCDQISDAVLDACLEQDPDSKVACETCTKTNMVMVFGEITTKADVDYEQIVRNTCREIGFTSDDVGLDANKCKVLVNIEQQSPDIAQGVHGHLTKRPEDIGAGDQGHMFGYATDETPELMPLTHVLATKLGAKLTEVRRNGICPWMRPDGKTQVTIEYRNEGGAMVPERVHTVLISTQHDETVTNDQIAADLKEHVIKPVIPKRYLDENTIFHLNPSGRFVIGGPHGDAGLTGRKIIVDTYGGWGAHGGGAFSGKDPTKVDRSGAYLVSYAIGVPKPLSIFVDTYGTGRIHDKEILNIIKETFDFRPGVIAINLDLKRGGNGRFQKTAAYGHFGRDDPDFTWEIVKPLNVDK
;
A
#
# COMPACT_ATOMS: atom_id res chain seq x y z
N MET A 1 7.26 56.67 -57.79
CA MET A 1 6.52 57.68 -57.01
C MET A 1 5.84 56.93 -55.88
N GLY A 2 6.00 57.15 -54.57
CA GLY A 2 6.61 58.15 -53.67
C GLY A 2 5.88 57.88 -52.33
N ARG A 3 6.44 57.85 -51.11
CA ARG A 3 7.60 58.46 -50.44
C ARG A 3 8.09 57.40 -49.40
N ARG A 4 9.37 57.07 -49.21
CA ARG A 4 10.56 57.81 -48.74
C ARG A 4 10.54 58.28 -47.26
N TYR A 5 11.51 57.71 -46.51
CA TYR A 5 12.30 58.23 -45.37
C TYR A 5 11.65 58.24 -43.98
N ALA A 6 12.35 58.01 -42.86
CA ALA A 6 13.68 57.48 -42.53
C ALA A 6 13.87 57.57 -40.99
N LYS A 7 14.57 56.62 -40.39
CA LYS A 7 15.67 56.77 -39.39
C LYS A 7 16.16 55.34 -39.04
N ASN A 8 17.33 54.88 -39.50
CA ASN A 8 18.70 55.13 -38.98
C ASN A 8 18.83 54.72 -37.50
N ARG A 9 19.83 53.95 -37.01
CA ARG A 9 21.20 53.65 -37.49
C ARG A 9 21.91 52.63 -36.55
N ALA A 10 22.92 51.93 -37.09
CA ALA A 10 24.21 51.47 -36.48
C ALA A 10 24.19 50.46 -35.31
N ALA A 11 24.89 49.31 -35.29
CA ALA A 11 26.30 48.95 -35.58
C ALA A 11 27.33 49.47 -34.53
N ILE A 12 28.31 48.61 -34.16
CA ILE A 12 29.68 48.91 -33.62
C ILE A 12 29.69 49.25 -32.10
N TRP A 13 30.51 48.73 -31.15
CA TRP A 13 31.89 48.18 -31.04
C TRP A 13 32.03 47.41 -29.69
N MET A 14 32.74 46.29 -29.53
CA MET A 14 34.20 46.05 -29.38
C MET A 14 34.91 46.57 -28.09
N ARG A 15 35.47 45.60 -27.33
CA ARG A 15 36.83 45.51 -26.76
C ARG A 15 37.52 46.79 -26.22
N LEU A 16 37.76 46.77 -24.91
CA LEU A 16 38.99 47.25 -24.24
C LEU A 16 39.63 45.97 -23.67
N GLN A 17 40.91 45.66 -23.69
CA GLN A 17 42.23 46.25 -23.96
C GLN A 17 43.12 44.97 -24.06
N THR A 18 44.15 44.78 -24.87
CA THR A 18 45.17 45.64 -25.49
C THR A 18 45.83 44.76 -26.55
N ASN A 19 46.07 45.30 -27.75
CA ASN A 19 47.01 44.75 -28.72
C ASN A 19 47.99 45.88 -29.05
N LEU A 20 49.26 45.70 -28.72
CA LEU A 20 50.37 46.39 -29.36
C LEU A 20 51.19 45.30 -30.03
N LYS A 21 51.18 45.28 -31.37
CA LYS A 21 52.29 44.75 -32.15
C LYS A 21 52.81 45.87 -33.03
N GLY A 22 54.05 46.29 -32.77
CA GLY A 22 54.94 46.85 -33.78
C GLY A 22 55.80 45.72 -34.38
N PRO A 23 56.34 45.87 -35.60
CA PRO A 23 56.97 44.78 -36.34
C PRO A 23 58.50 44.90 -36.34
N LEU A 24 59.26 43.87 -35.98
CA LEU A 24 60.69 43.80 -36.31
C LEU A 24 61.26 42.37 -36.08
N PHE A 25 61.88 41.84 -37.13
CA PHE A 25 63.08 40.98 -37.17
C PHE A 25 63.02 39.49 -36.77
N ASP A 26 63.41 38.71 -37.79
CA ASP A 26 64.40 37.63 -37.85
C ASP A 26 64.25 36.31 -37.08
N GLU A 27 64.45 35.26 -37.88
CA GLU A 27 65.00 33.94 -37.57
C GLU A 27 65.99 33.94 -36.40
N VAL A 28 65.90 32.94 -35.51
CA VAL A 28 67.05 32.19 -34.96
C VAL A 28 66.52 30.90 -34.32
N GLU A 29 67.04 29.77 -34.80
CA GLU A 29 67.07 28.45 -34.13
C GLU A 29 67.87 28.53 -32.82
N GLY A 30 67.46 27.85 -31.76
CA GLY A 30 68.31 27.70 -30.58
C GLY A 30 67.69 26.92 -29.45
N GLU A 31 68.21 25.70 -29.26
CA GLU A 31 68.11 24.89 -28.06
C GLU A 31 68.53 25.68 -26.80
N HIS A 32 67.86 25.45 -25.66
CA HIS A 32 68.49 25.21 -24.35
C HIS A 32 67.44 24.92 -23.26
N ASP A 33 67.46 23.67 -22.80
CA ASP A 33 67.47 23.17 -21.42
C ASP A 33 66.67 23.83 -20.28
N ASN A 34 65.91 22.94 -19.62
CA ASN A 34 65.78 22.77 -18.16
C ASN A 34 65.42 23.99 -17.29
N LEU A 35 64.18 24.02 -16.83
CA LEU A 35 63.77 23.93 -15.41
C LEU A 35 62.31 24.39 -15.27
N PHE A 36 61.59 23.77 -14.33
CA PHE A 36 60.19 24.02 -13.95
C PHE A 36 59.12 23.31 -14.79
N LEU A 37 58.99 22.00 -14.57
CA LEU A 37 57.71 21.27 -14.58
C LEU A 37 57.85 19.98 -13.73
N GLU A 38 58.28 20.15 -12.48
CA GLU A 38 58.14 19.14 -11.41
C GLU A 38 57.54 19.81 -10.18
N GLU A 39 56.26 20.22 -10.27
CA GLU A 39 55.47 20.57 -9.08
C GLU A 39 53.94 20.37 -9.28
N GLU A 40 53.52 19.33 -10.03
CA GLU A 40 52.10 18.95 -10.12
C GLU A 40 51.84 17.43 -10.17
N LEU A 41 52.78 16.60 -9.68
CA LEU A 41 52.62 15.14 -9.62
C LEU A 41 53.02 14.52 -8.27
N ARG A 42 52.95 15.29 -7.18
CA ARG A 42 53.35 14.81 -5.85
C ARG A 42 52.50 15.32 -4.69
N VAL A 43 51.17 15.31 -4.81
CA VAL A 43 50.24 15.34 -3.65
C VAL A 43 48.95 14.55 -3.97
N ILE A 44 49.05 13.26 -4.29
CA ILE A 44 48.02 12.23 -3.95
C ILE A 44 48.79 10.90 -3.79
N LYS A 45 49.58 10.81 -2.72
CA LYS A 45 50.18 9.54 -2.30
C LYS A 45 50.50 9.57 -0.81
N GLU A 46 49.46 9.78 -0.02
CA GLU A 46 49.37 9.39 1.39
C GLU A 46 47.87 9.26 1.71
N SER A 47 47.52 8.17 2.41
CA SER A 47 46.17 7.75 2.82
C SER A 47 45.34 6.97 1.80
N PHE A 48 45.70 5.71 1.53
CA PHE A 48 44.73 4.61 1.38
C PHE A 48 45.42 3.26 1.65
N ASP A 49 45.43 2.88 2.93
CA ASP A 49 45.56 1.49 3.38
C ASP A 49 44.21 1.12 4.01
N PHE A 50 43.36 0.42 3.25
CA PHE A 50 42.66 -0.83 3.61
C PHE A 50 41.54 -1.14 2.59
N HIS A 51 41.69 -2.25 1.85
CA HIS A 51 40.62 -3.03 1.21
C HIS A 51 39.77 -3.71 2.31
N VAL A 52 38.46 -3.93 2.20
CA VAL A 52 37.69 -4.90 1.39
C VAL A 52 36.22 -4.46 1.57
N GLY A 53 35.28 -4.41 0.63
CA GLY A 53 35.04 -5.11 -0.63
C GLY A 53 33.55 -5.50 -0.66
N THR A 54 32.66 -4.55 -1.00
CA THR A 54 31.23 -4.79 -1.27
C THR A 54 31.01 -4.79 -2.78
N LEU A 55 30.46 -5.90 -3.29
CA LEU A 55 30.00 -6.06 -4.66
C LEU A 55 28.70 -5.24 -4.84
N GLU A 56 28.73 -4.20 -5.69
CA GLU A 56 27.51 -3.63 -6.26
C GLU A 56 27.25 -4.21 -7.65
N LEU A 57 26.07 -4.80 -7.79
CA LEU A 57 25.55 -5.40 -9.01
C LEU A 57 24.73 -4.33 -9.74
N VAL A 58 25.37 -3.60 -10.65
CA VAL A 58 24.69 -2.66 -11.55
C VAL A 58 23.98 -3.44 -12.65
N VAL A 59 22.68 -3.63 -12.52
CA VAL A 59 21.83 -4.13 -13.61
C VAL A 59 21.50 -2.96 -14.55
N GLY A 60 22.36 -2.76 -15.55
CA GLY A 60 22.05 -1.95 -16.72
C GLY A 60 21.15 -2.73 -17.67
N MET A 61 19.83 -2.46 -17.65
CA MET A 61 18.93 -2.88 -18.72
C MET A 61 19.26 -2.10 -20.00
N ARG A 62 19.99 -2.75 -20.92
CA ARG A 62 20.07 -2.31 -22.32
C ARG A 62 18.78 -2.72 -23.03
N THR A 63 17.98 -1.73 -23.41
CA THR A 63 16.94 -1.88 -24.42
C THR A 63 17.61 -2.11 -25.77
N ALA A 64 17.37 -3.28 -26.37
CA ALA A 64 17.72 -3.54 -27.75
C ALA A 64 16.67 -2.86 -28.66
N THR A 65 17.00 -1.68 -29.16
CA THR A 65 16.33 -1.09 -30.32
C THR A 65 16.78 -1.82 -31.58
N CYS A 66 15.83 -2.50 -32.24
CA CYS A 66 16.04 -3.04 -33.57
C CYS A 66 15.94 -1.88 -34.58
N GLU A 67 17.06 -1.24 -34.88
CA GLU A 67 17.19 -0.38 -36.05
C GLU A 67 17.41 -1.27 -37.28
N ARG A 68 16.39 -1.39 -38.13
CA ARG A 68 16.59 -1.77 -39.52
C ARG A 68 16.78 -0.51 -40.35
N SER A 69 18.01 -0.35 -40.81
CA SER A 69 18.42 0.57 -41.85
C SER A 69 17.78 0.19 -43.19
N VAL A 70 17.07 1.13 -43.80
CA VAL A 70 16.83 1.15 -45.25
C VAL A 70 17.20 2.54 -45.74
N THR A 71 18.25 2.61 -46.55
CA THR A 71 18.71 3.81 -47.24
C THR A 71 18.26 3.77 -48.70
N LYS A 72 17.94 4.98 -49.22
CA LYS A 72 17.87 5.39 -50.65
C LYS A 72 16.73 4.77 -51.47
N GLU A 73 16.15 5.38 -52.49
CA GLU A 73 16.11 6.71 -53.12
C GLU A 73 14.90 6.58 -54.11
N GLN A 74 14.49 7.70 -54.71
CA GLN A 74 13.71 7.81 -55.96
C GLN A 74 12.16 7.91 -55.95
N GLU A 75 11.76 9.10 -56.45
CA GLU A 75 10.70 9.39 -57.42
C GLU A 75 9.29 9.75 -56.92
N GLU A 76 9.15 11.06 -56.67
CA GLU A 76 8.19 11.99 -57.30
C GLU A 76 7.02 11.44 -58.16
N LYS A 77 5.85 12.02 -57.85
CA LYS A 77 4.78 12.54 -58.75
C LYS A 77 3.51 11.71 -58.98
N ASN A 78 2.42 12.41 -58.66
CA ASN A 78 1.09 12.42 -59.28
C ASN A 78 0.17 11.23 -59.02
N LEU A 79 -0.93 11.45 -58.26
CA LEU A 79 -2.26 11.67 -58.85
C LEU A 79 -3.32 11.91 -57.76
N ILE A 80 -4.10 12.95 -57.98
CA ILE A 80 -5.39 13.26 -57.37
C ILE A 80 -6.45 12.47 -58.17
N VAL A 81 -7.59 12.15 -57.52
CA VAL A 81 -8.97 11.98 -58.06
C VAL A 81 -9.59 10.59 -57.78
N GLU A 82 -10.66 10.62 -56.95
CA GLU A 82 -11.88 9.77 -56.90
C GLU A 82 -11.72 8.23 -56.76
N ASP A 83 -12.61 7.44 -56.17
CA ASP A 83 -13.99 7.61 -55.72
C ASP A 83 -14.30 6.56 -54.63
N ARG A 84 -15.44 6.73 -53.98
CA ARG A 84 -16.20 5.72 -53.24
C ARG A 84 -16.38 4.44 -54.05
N GLU A 85 -16.02 3.30 -53.46
CA GLU A 85 -16.69 1.98 -53.52
C GLU A 85 -15.67 0.89 -53.16
N GLU A 86 -15.53 0.59 -51.86
CA GLU A 86 -15.01 -0.72 -51.41
C GLU A 86 -15.38 -0.96 -49.93
N ARG A 87 -16.63 -0.64 -49.60
CA ARG A 87 -17.36 -1.25 -48.47
C ARG A 87 -18.21 -2.36 -49.06
N GLU A 88 -17.65 -3.56 -49.24
CA GLU A 88 -18.43 -4.82 -49.19
C GLU A 88 -17.64 -6.15 -49.30
N GLU A 89 -16.31 -6.18 -49.40
CA GLU A 89 -15.55 -7.46 -49.47
C GLU A 89 -14.65 -7.76 -48.26
N LEU A 90 -15.17 -7.58 -47.04
CA LEU A 90 -14.47 -7.98 -45.80
C LEU A 90 -15.31 -8.85 -44.83
N ASN A 91 -16.31 -9.58 -45.35
CA ASN A 91 -17.18 -10.43 -44.53
C ASN A 91 -17.14 -11.94 -44.84
N LEU A 92 -16.12 -12.46 -45.54
CA LEU A 92 -16.06 -13.90 -45.89
C LEU A 92 -14.73 -14.63 -45.66
N ILE A 93 -13.80 -14.08 -44.87
CA ILE A 93 -12.59 -14.82 -44.47
C ILE A 93 -12.34 -14.69 -42.95
N SER A 94 -13.18 -15.36 -42.16
CA SER A 94 -12.83 -15.71 -40.76
C SER A 94 -13.40 -17.07 -40.34
N ALA A 95 -13.59 -17.97 -41.31
CA ALA A 95 -14.17 -19.31 -41.09
C ALA A 95 -13.36 -20.39 -41.82
N HIS A 96 -12.04 -20.49 -41.59
CA HIS A 96 -11.32 -21.70 -41.99
C HIS A 96 -10.03 -22.10 -41.26
N GLU A 97 -9.73 -21.61 -40.05
CA GLU A 97 -8.54 -22.05 -39.31
C GLU A 97 -8.83 -22.40 -37.84
N ARG A 98 -9.69 -23.41 -37.64
CA ARG A 98 -9.73 -24.21 -36.40
C ARG A 98 -9.88 -25.69 -36.72
N ARG A 99 -8.79 -26.34 -37.08
CA ARG A 99 -8.55 -27.79 -36.96
C ARG A 99 -7.05 -27.99 -36.80
N GLU A 100 -6.66 -29.01 -36.04
CA GLU A 100 -5.33 -29.28 -35.45
C GLU A 100 -5.10 -28.47 -34.14
N GLY A 101 -5.05 -29.00 -32.91
CA GLY A 101 -4.78 -30.36 -32.46
C GLY A 101 -3.66 -30.36 -31.41
N LEU A 102 -3.81 -29.67 -30.27
CA LEU A 102 -2.87 -29.74 -29.15
C LEU A 102 -3.63 -29.80 -27.81
N SER A 103 -3.47 -30.92 -27.10
CA SER A 103 -4.12 -31.18 -25.82
C SER A 103 -3.44 -30.39 -24.69
N LEU A 104 -4.18 -29.49 -24.06
CA LEU A 104 -3.81 -28.93 -22.76
C LEU A 104 -4.46 -29.80 -21.67
N ARG A 105 -3.63 -30.52 -20.90
CA ARG A 105 -4.06 -31.17 -19.67
C ARG A 105 -4.45 -30.10 -18.66
N SER A 106 -5.73 -30.04 -18.34
CA SER A 106 -6.26 -29.32 -17.17
C SER A 106 -5.73 -29.95 -15.89
N VAL A 107 -5.08 -29.14 -15.05
CA VAL A 107 -4.88 -29.48 -13.63
C VAL A 107 -6.22 -29.27 -12.94
N ILE A 108 -6.86 -30.36 -12.56
CA ILE A 108 -8.02 -30.35 -11.67
C ILE A 108 -7.47 -30.12 -10.26
N VAL A 109 -7.78 -28.97 -9.68
CA VAL A 109 -7.66 -28.76 -8.23
C VAL A 109 -8.94 -29.30 -7.62
N ASN A 110 -8.86 -30.44 -6.95
CA ASN A 110 -9.95 -30.92 -6.10
C ASN A 110 -10.03 -30.01 -4.89
N ILE A 111 -11.05 -29.16 -4.84
CA ILE A 111 -11.50 -28.49 -3.63
C ILE A 111 -12.56 -29.40 -3.02
N GLU A 112 -12.23 -30.06 -1.91
CA GLU A 112 -13.23 -30.72 -1.07
C GLU A 112 -14.10 -29.63 -0.42
N VAL A 113 -15.34 -29.54 -0.88
CA VAL A 113 -16.39 -28.75 -0.24
C VAL A 113 -17.17 -29.72 0.66
N GLU A 114 -16.97 -29.63 1.97
CA GLU A 114 -17.89 -30.25 2.93
C GLU A 114 -19.21 -29.47 2.92
N GLN A 115 -20.22 -30.02 2.23
CA GLN A 115 -21.60 -29.61 2.40
C GLN A 115 -22.21 -30.38 3.58
N GLU A 116 -22.42 -29.70 4.70
CA GLU A 116 -23.39 -30.14 5.71
C GLU A 116 -24.80 -29.95 5.14
N VAL A 117 -25.46 -31.07 4.81
CA VAL A 117 -26.87 -31.10 4.46
C VAL A 117 -27.69 -31.08 5.76
N SER A 118 -28.23 -29.91 6.13
CA SER A 118 -29.28 -29.82 7.14
C SER A 118 -30.61 -30.28 6.55
N GLN A 119 -31.17 -31.37 7.09
CA GLN A 119 -32.53 -31.81 6.81
C GLN A 119 -33.51 -31.00 7.68
N ASP A 120 -34.06 -29.92 7.13
CA ASP A 120 -35.25 -29.28 7.70
C ASP A 120 -36.52 -29.79 6.99
N ARG A 121 -37.33 -30.50 7.76
CA ARG A 121 -38.68 -30.95 7.40
C ARG A 121 -39.64 -29.77 7.49
N ALA A 122 -40.12 -29.29 6.35
CA ALA A 122 -41.33 -28.47 6.29
C ALA A 122 -42.51 -29.33 5.83
N GLY A 123 -43.46 -29.53 6.74
CA GLY A 123 -44.75 -30.16 6.44
C GLY A 123 -45.67 -29.21 5.68
N TYR A 124 -46.37 -29.75 4.68
CA TYR A 124 -47.56 -29.15 4.11
C TYR A 124 -48.64 -30.23 4.01
N ASP A 125 -49.69 -30.03 4.80
CA ASP A 125 -50.97 -30.74 4.73
C ASP A 125 -51.85 -30.11 3.64
N SER A 126 -52.49 -30.95 2.81
CA SER A 126 -53.94 -30.94 2.52
C SER A 126 -54.30 -31.84 1.32
N PRO A 127 -55.55 -32.35 1.24
CA PRO A 127 -55.77 -33.76 0.89
C PRO A 127 -56.65 -33.98 -0.36
N LEU A 128 -56.41 -35.06 -1.12
CA LEU A 128 -57.42 -35.67 -2.01
C LEU A 128 -57.22 -37.20 -2.17
N LEU A 129 -58.08 -37.94 -1.47
CA LEU A 129 -58.82 -39.21 -1.74
C LEU A 129 -58.37 -40.24 -2.82
N PRO A 130 -58.80 -41.52 -2.69
CA PRO A 130 -57.94 -42.69 -2.86
C PRO A 130 -58.29 -43.58 -4.07
N PHE A 131 -57.30 -44.32 -4.56
CA PHE A 131 -57.54 -45.62 -5.22
C PHE A 131 -56.45 -46.60 -4.79
N GLY A 132 -56.87 -47.67 -4.14
CA GLY A 132 -55.98 -48.71 -3.63
C GLY A 132 -55.58 -49.72 -4.70
N TYR A 133 -54.49 -50.43 -4.44
CA TYR A 133 -54.35 -51.86 -4.69
C TYR A 133 -53.31 -52.44 -3.72
N THR A 134 -53.77 -53.39 -2.92
CA THR A 134 -53.05 -54.43 -2.17
C THR A 134 -52.06 -55.17 -3.08
N THR A 135 -50.84 -55.57 -2.70
CA THR A 135 -50.36 -56.65 -1.79
C THR A 135 -48.83 -56.71 -2.04
N HIS A 136 -47.89 -57.08 -1.16
CA HIS A 136 -47.74 -58.34 -0.44
C HIS A 136 -46.52 -58.22 0.50
N LYS A 137 -46.63 -58.81 1.69
CA LYS A 137 -45.56 -59.05 2.66
C LYS A 137 -44.46 -59.95 2.07
N ASN A 138 -43.20 -59.73 2.46
CA ASN A 138 -42.43 -60.80 3.11
C ASN A 138 -41.33 -60.25 4.03
N LYS A 139 -41.38 -60.74 5.27
CA LYS A 139 -40.35 -60.65 6.30
C LYS A 139 -39.29 -61.72 6.02
N HIS A 140 -38.03 -61.45 6.36
CA HIS A 140 -37.25 -62.39 7.14
C HIS A 140 -36.14 -61.67 7.92
N ASN A 141 -36.22 -61.79 9.25
CA ASN A 141 -35.14 -61.59 10.21
C ASN A 141 -34.11 -62.72 10.08
N VAL A 142 -32.83 -62.42 10.32
CA VAL A 142 -31.92 -63.27 11.11
C VAL A 142 -30.98 -62.36 11.90
N GLU A 143 -31.10 -62.41 13.23
CA GLU A 143 -30.07 -62.04 14.21
C GLU A 143 -29.20 -63.27 14.51
N THR A 144 -27.93 -63.05 14.88
CA THR A 144 -27.13 -63.73 15.94
C THR A 144 -25.68 -63.23 15.80
N ASN A 145 -25.18 -62.36 16.69
CA ASN A 145 -24.59 -62.57 18.03
C ASN A 145 -23.18 -63.20 18.05
N GLU A 146 -22.26 -62.40 18.62
CA GLU A 146 -21.16 -62.70 19.55
C GLU A 146 -20.03 -63.66 19.17
N LEU A 147 -18.76 -63.21 19.29
CA LEU A 147 -17.83 -63.69 20.35
C LEU A 147 -16.44 -63.00 20.31
N GLU A 148 -15.99 -62.64 21.51
CA GLU A 148 -14.63 -62.74 22.10
C GLU A 148 -13.42 -61.87 21.69
N SER A 149 -13.06 -61.03 22.67
CA SER A 149 -11.77 -60.67 23.26
C SER A 149 -10.44 -61.36 22.82
N SER A 150 -9.50 -60.49 22.44
CA SER A 150 -8.13 -60.33 22.98
C SER A 150 -6.95 -61.27 22.58
N ILE A 151 -5.81 -60.58 22.34
CA ILE A 151 -4.38 -60.99 22.40
C ILE A 151 -3.73 -61.57 21.12
N SER A 152 -2.96 -60.75 20.38
CA SER A 152 -1.47 -60.76 20.42
C SER A 152 -0.83 -60.06 19.20
N LEU A 153 0.06 -59.11 19.54
CA LEU A 153 1.39 -58.84 18.95
C LEU A 153 1.71 -59.44 17.56
N SER A 154 1.75 -58.60 16.53
CA SER A 154 2.86 -58.46 15.58
C SER A 154 2.47 -57.50 14.44
N LYS A 155 3.46 -56.78 13.89
CA LYS A 155 3.42 -55.86 12.73
C LYS A 155 3.40 -54.35 13.03
N GLN A 156 4.37 -53.91 13.84
CA GLN A 156 5.19 -52.76 13.43
C GLN A 156 6.43 -53.34 12.75
N HIS A 157 6.62 -53.02 11.46
CA HIS A 157 7.80 -53.24 10.58
C HIS A 157 7.37 -53.67 9.16
N VAL A 158 6.65 -52.82 8.41
CA VAL A 158 6.77 -52.71 6.93
C VAL A 158 6.21 -51.34 6.53
N ASN A 159 7.07 -50.33 6.37
CA ASN A 159 6.94 -49.27 5.35
C ASN A 159 8.07 -48.24 5.49
N TRP A 160 9.29 -48.62 5.10
CA TRP A 160 10.41 -47.70 4.85
C TRP A 160 11.25 -48.21 3.68
N LYS A 161 10.59 -48.60 2.58
CA LYS A 161 11.26 -49.02 1.33
C LYS A 161 10.36 -48.78 0.11
N MET A 162 9.84 -47.57 -0.07
CA MET A 162 9.23 -47.16 -1.35
C MET A 162 9.29 -45.64 -1.65
N GLU A 163 10.23 -44.88 -1.07
CA GLU A 163 10.43 -43.46 -1.44
C GLU A 163 11.84 -43.12 -1.93
N ALA A 164 12.81 -44.04 -1.83
CA ALA A 164 14.18 -43.77 -2.26
C ALA A 164 14.41 -43.91 -3.79
N VAL A 165 13.48 -44.52 -4.54
CA VAL A 165 13.64 -44.80 -5.98
C VAL A 165 13.01 -43.72 -6.87
N GLU A 166 12.20 -42.82 -6.32
CA GLU A 166 11.51 -41.78 -7.10
C GLU A 166 12.24 -40.42 -7.06
N VAL A 167 13.09 -40.20 -6.05
CA VAL A 167 13.94 -39.01 -5.91
C VAL A 167 15.15 -39.05 -6.87
N GLU A 168 15.70 -40.23 -7.14
CA GLU A 168 16.87 -40.40 -8.02
C GLU A 168 16.54 -40.11 -9.51
N ARG A 169 15.29 -40.32 -9.93
CA ARG A 169 14.82 -39.98 -11.30
C ARG A 169 14.60 -38.49 -11.53
N HIS A 170 14.32 -37.70 -10.49
CA HIS A 170 14.12 -36.25 -10.63
C HIS A 170 15.45 -35.47 -10.70
N LEU A 171 16.51 -35.98 -10.07
CA LEU A 171 17.82 -35.34 -10.06
C LEU A 171 18.57 -35.44 -11.41
N VAL A 172 18.35 -36.51 -12.18
CA VAL A 172 19.01 -36.69 -13.50
C VAL A 172 18.42 -35.76 -14.58
N ASN A 173 17.19 -35.27 -14.43
CA ASN A 173 16.56 -34.38 -15.41
C ASN A 173 16.88 -32.89 -15.20
N HIS A 174 17.38 -32.49 -14.02
CA HIS A 174 17.76 -31.09 -13.77
C HIS A 174 19.20 -30.73 -14.14
N GLN A 175 20.04 -31.72 -14.47
CA GLN A 175 21.43 -31.50 -14.90
C GLN A 175 21.57 -31.00 -16.37
N ARG A 176 20.47 -30.82 -17.12
CA ARG A 176 20.49 -30.36 -18.52
C ARG A 176 20.06 -28.91 -18.76
N ARG A 177 19.79 -28.12 -17.72
CA ARG A 177 19.48 -26.70 -17.86
C ARG A 177 20.29 -25.91 -16.84
N GLY A 178 21.48 -25.48 -17.25
CA GLY A 178 22.42 -24.76 -16.40
C GLY A 178 21.79 -23.52 -15.76
N ASN A 179 21.71 -23.54 -14.43
CA ASN A 179 21.50 -22.37 -13.58
C ASN A 179 22.15 -22.67 -12.22
N ILE A 180 23.20 -21.92 -11.87
CA ILE A 180 24.09 -22.17 -10.73
C ILE A 180 23.65 -21.50 -9.42
N THR A 181 22.46 -20.90 -9.36
CA THR A 181 22.02 -20.12 -8.18
C THR A 181 21.13 -20.87 -7.18
N THR A 182 20.84 -22.17 -7.39
CA THR A 182 20.02 -22.97 -6.45
C THR A 182 20.83 -24.04 -5.69
N LEU A 183 22.16 -24.08 -5.84
CA LEU A 183 23.01 -25.07 -5.16
C LEU A 183 23.56 -24.58 -3.80
N VAL A 184 23.44 -23.29 -3.47
CA VAL A 184 24.00 -22.72 -2.23
C VAL A 184 22.99 -22.74 -1.07
N ALA A 185 21.68 -22.80 -1.35
CA ALA A 185 20.64 -22.83 -0.31
C ALA A 185 20.41 -24.23 0.30
N PHE A 186 20.88 -25.31 -0.33
CA PHE A 186 20.69 -26.68 0.18
C PHE A 186 21.87 -27.19 1.02
N CYS A 187 23.02 -26.50 1.00
CA CYS A 187 24.20 -26.90 1.78
C CYS A 187 24.22 -26.39 3.23
N PHE A 188 23.32 -25.46 3.62
CA PHE A 188 23.27 -24.97 5.00
C PHE A 188 22.28 -25.74 5.90
N SER A 189 21.31 -26.46 5.34
CA SER A 189 20.34 -27.27 6.09
C SER A 189 20.80 -28.71 6.39
N CYS A 190 21.87 -29.20 5.75
CA CYS A 190 22.39 -30.55 5.98
C CYS A 190 23.56 -30.64 6.98
N VAL A 191 24.09 -29.51 7.47
CA VAL A 191 25.22 -29.51 8.43
C VAL A 191 24.75 -29.45 9.90
N PHE A 192 23.51 -29.05 10.18
CA PHE A 192 22.97 -29.03 11.54
C PHE A 192 22.24 -30.31 11.98
N ALA A 193 21.87 -31.19 11.05
CA ALA A 193 21.18 -32.44 11.35
C ALA A 193 22.12 -33.66 11.56
N PHE A 194 23.45 -33.47 11.52
CA PHE A 194 24.43 -34.57 11.63
C PHE A 194 25.32 -34.54 12.89
N CYS A 195 25.10 -33.59 13.80
CA CYS A 195 25.89 -33.48 15.04
C CYS A 195 25.13 -33.79 16.34
N TRP A 196 23.89 -34.28 16.27
CA TRP A 196 23.11 -34.62 17.48
C TRP A 196 23.01 -36.13 17.77
N ASP A 197 23.40 -37.02 16.83
CA ASP A 197 23.21 -38.48 16.96
C ASP A 197 24.50 -39.31 17.15
N VAL A 198 25.62 -38.69 17.55
CA VAL A 198 26.89 -39.42 17.83
C VAL A 198 27.19 -39.55 19.34
N LEU A 199 26.34 -39.04 20.24
CA LEU A 199 26.66 -39.00 21.68
C LEU A 199 25.79 -39.86 22.59
N HIS A 200 24.86 -40.67 22.09
CA HIS A 200 24.09 -41.61 22.90
C HIS A 200 23.92 -42.97 22.22
N LEU A 201 24.90 -43.86 22.39
CA LEU A 201 24.73 -45.32 22.48
C LEU A 201 26.10 -45.99 22.62
N GLN A 202 26.55 -46.20 23.86
CA GLN A 202 27.18 -47.46 24.27
C GLN A 202 27.40 -47.47 25.79
N SER A 203 26.43 -48.04 26.49
CA SER A 203 26.61 -48.56 27.85
C SER A 203 26.96 -50.04 27.73
N SER A 204 28.14 -50.46 28.17
CA SER A 204 28.39 -51.81 28.70
C SER A 204 29.76 -51.89 29.37
N CYS A 205 29.72 -52.10 30.69
CA CYS A 205 30.68 -52.83 31.51
C CYS A 205 32.18 -52.52 31.38
N CYS A 206 32.76 -51.86 32.39
CA CYS A 206 33.80 -52.46 33.23
C CYS A 206 34.08 -51.62 34.48
N VAL A 207 34.16 -52.33 35.60
CA VAL A 207 34.50 -51.88 36.95
C VAL A 207 35.97 -51.45 37.01
N ILE A 208 36.28 -50.37 37.75
CA ILE A 208 37.39 -50.22 38.74
C ILE A 208 37.43 -48.74 39.21
N SER A 209 37.30 -48.52 40.52
CA SER A 209 37.63 -47.26 41.23
C SER A 209 39.13 -47.20 41.59
N PRO A 210 39.62 -46.22 42.39
CA PRO A 210 39.57 -44.76 42.27
C PRO A 210 41.01 -44.19 42.36
N ILE A 211 41.43 -43.23 41.54
CA ILE A 211 42.71 -42.54 41.79
C ILE A 211 42.61 -41.03 41.50
N ASN A 212 42.86 -40.30 42.60
CA ASN A 212 43.37 -38.94 42.75
C ASN A 212 42.44 -37.73 42.63
N GLU A 213 41.92 -37.37 43.81
CA GLU A 213 42.09 -36.04 44.44
C GLU A 213 43.25 -35.22 43.86
N GLU A 214 43.01 -34.38 42.84
CA GLU A 214 43.75 -33.12 42.66
C GLU A 214 43.14 -32.14 41.63
N ILE A 215 41.83 -32.20 41.36
CA ILE A 215 41.13 -31.18 40.54
C ILE A 215 39.81 -30.79 41.23
N GLN A 216 39.91 -30.25 42.45
CA GLN A 216 38.77 -29.67 43.18
C GLN A 216 39.09 -28.28 43.78
N LYS A 217 40.09 -27.57 43.23
CA LYS A 217 40.49 -26.23 43.73
C LYS A 217 40.79 -25.19 42.64
N ALA A 218 40.21 -25.32 41.46
CA ALA A 218 40.20 -24.22 40.49
C ALA A 218 38.82 -24.13 39.84
N ASN A 219 38.31 -22.89 39.78
CA ASN A 219 37.10 -22.46 39.05
C ASN A 219 35.76 -22.43 39.82
N TRP A 220 35.79 -22.05 41.09
CA TRP A 220 34.62 -21.42 41.76
C TRP A 220 34.67 -19.89 41.70
N LEU A 221 35.15 -19.32 40.59
CA LEU A 221 35.31 -17.86 40.42
C LEU A 221 34.90 -17.31 39.04
N ASP A 222 34.12 -18.04 38.23
CA ASP A 222 33.65 -17.55 36.92
C ASP A 222 32.17 -17.88 36.65
N MET A 223 31.31 -17.77 37.67
CA MET A 223 29.85 -17.88 37.51
C MET A 223 29.09 -16.57 37.80
N ASP A 224 29.82 -15.45 37.96
CA ASP A 224 29.24 -14.11 38.12
C ASP A 224 29.80 -13.09 37.09
N TYR A 225 30.49 -13.57 36.04
CA TYR A 225 31.04 -12.75 34.95
C TYR A 225 30.36 -12.96 33.59
N ILE A 226 29.12 -13.48 33.58
CA ILE A 226 28.17 -13.07 32.53
C ILE A 226 27.62 -11.71 32.97
N SER A 227 28.53 -10.74 32.91
CA SER A 227 28.19 -9.34 32.80
C SER A 227 27.08 -9.24 31.76
N LEU A 228 26.04 -8.51 32.13
CA LEU A 228 25.07 -7.86 31.26
C LEU A 228 25.79 -7.18 30.09
N ALA A 229 26.27 -7.96 29.12
CA ALA A 229 26.27 -7.55 27.74
C ALA A 229 24.80 -7.23 27.50
N LYS A 230 24.47 -5.93 27.59
CA LYS A 230 23.29 -5.39 26.95
C LYS A 230 23.32 -6.02 25.57
N PHE A 231 22.47 -7.00 25.33
CA PHE A 231 22.10 -7.33 23.96
C PHE A 231 21.69 -5.98 23.40
N ASP A 232 22.51 -5.44 22.51
CA ASP A 232 22.15 -4.25 21.77
C ASP A 232 20.89 -4.70 21.03
N MET A 233 19.73 -4.29 21.53
CA MET A 233 18.46 -4.68 20.96
C MET A 233 18.41 -3.93 19.64
N ASP A 234 18.62 -4.65 18.53
CA ASP A 234 18.69 -4.07 17.19
C ASP A 234 17.52 -3.09 16.98
N THR A 235 17.85 -1.82 16.73
CA THR A 235 16.88 -0.82 16.32
C THR A 235 16.69 -0.86 14.81
N PHE A 236 15.54 -0.37 14.34
CA PHE A 236 15.26 -0.23 12.92
C PHE A 236 14.57 1.09 12.63
N LEU A 237 14.69 1.57 11.40
CA LEU A 237 14.04 2.80 10.95
C LEU A 237 12.77 2.47 10.18
N PHE A 238 11.66 3.09 10.57
CA PHE A 238 10.41 3.03 9.82
C PHE A 238 9.93 4.43 9.48
N THR A 239 9.33 4.60 8.30
CA THR A 239 8.90 5.89 7.78
C THR A 239 7.45 5.87 7.34
N SER A 240 6.70 6.88 7.75
CA SER A 240 5.36 7.17 7.22
C SER A 240 5.31 8.59 6.68
N GLU A 241 4.48 8.81 5.67
CA GLU A 241 4.19 10.13 5.12
C GLU A 241 2.73 10.54 5.37
N SER A 242 2.46 11.83 5.19
CA SER A 242 1.13 12.40 5.12
C SER A 242 1.13 13.59 4.16
N VAL A 243 -0.07 14.00 3.75
CA VAL A 243 -0.28 15.17 2.90
C VAL A 243 -1.41 16.00 3.48
N ASN A 244 -1.36 17.31 3.29
CA ASN A 244 -2.40 18.20 3.81
C ASN A 244 -3.63 18.25 2.88
N GLU A 245 -4.65 18.97 3.32
CA GLU A 245 -5.93 19.13 2.60
C GLU A 245 -5.82 19.76 1.20
N GLY A 246 -4.73 20.49 0.92
CA GLY A 246 -4.52 21.13 -0.39
C GLY A 246 -3.78 20.26 -1.40
N HIS A 247 -3.25 19.10 -1.00
CA HIS A 247 -2.67 18.16 -1.95
C HIS A 247 -3.73 17.75 -2.99
N PRO A 248 -3.42 17.71 -4.30
CA PRO A 248 -4.43 17.53 -5.34
C PRO A 248 -5.20 16.19 -5.25
N ASP A 249 -4.54 15.10 -4.87
CA ASP A 249 -5.25 13.84 -4.56
C ASP A 249 -6.19 13.98 -3.36
N LYS A 250 -5.75 14.64 -2.28
CA LYS A 250 -6.57 14.81 -1.07
C LYS A 250 -7.72 15.78 -1.28
N LEU A 251 -7.54 16.76 -2.17
CA LEU A 251 -8.62 17.60 -2.68
C LEU A 251 -9.70 16.74 -3.35
N CYS A 252 -9.32 15.75 -4.16
CA CYS A 252 -10.26 14.85 -4.82
C CYS A 252 -11.01 13.98 -3.81
N ASP A 253 -10.32 13.42 -2.82
CA ASP A 253 -10.94 12.66 -1.72
C ASP A 253 -12.00 13.51 -0.98
N GLN A 254 -11.65 14.75 -0.61
CA GLN A 254 -12.55 15.67 0.09
C GLN A 254 -13.77 16.05 -0.75
N ILE A 255 -13.61 16.28 -2.06
CA ILE A 255 -14.73 16.58 -2.96
C ILE A 255 -15.65 15.35 -3.09
N SER A 256 -15.07 14.17 -3.32
CA SER A 256 -15.80 12.91 -3.42
C SER A 256 -16.64 12.64 -2.17
N ASP A 257 -16.09 12.89 -0.97
CA ASP A 257 -16.84 12.72 0.27
C ASP A 257 -17.80 13.86 0.59
N ALA A 258 -17.54 15.08 0.15
CA ALA A 258 -18.53 16.17 0.24
C ALA A 258 -19.78 15.87 -0.61
N VAL A 259 -19.61 15.28 -1.79
CA VAL A 259 -20.73 14.80 -2.62
C VAL A 259 -21.48 13.66 -1.91
N LEU A 260 -20.75 12.71 -1.31
CA LEU A 260 -21.36 11.64 -0.53
C LEU A 260 -22.20 12.18 0.65
N ASP A 261 -21.64 13.10 1.44
CA ASP A 261 -22.33 13.72 2.57
C ASP A 261 -23.61 14.42 2.13
N ALA A 262 -23.56 15.18 1.02
CA ALA A 262 -24.72 15.87 0.47
C ALA A 262 -25.83 14.91 0.00
N CYS A 263 -25.45 13.75 -0.57
CA CYS A 263 -26.41 12.72 -0.95
C CYS A 263 -27.06 12.08 0.30
N LEU A 264 -26.25 11.71 1.30
CA LEU A 264 -26.72 11.03 2.51
C LEU A 264 -27.55 11.94 3.43
N GLU A 265 -27.31 13.26 3.40
CA GLU A 265 -28.08 14.22 4.18
C GLU A 265 -29.56 14.22 3.78
N GLN A 266 -29.85 14.08 2.48
CA GLN A 266 -31.22 14.08 1.96
C GLN A 266 -31.77 12.66 1.76
N ASP A 267 -30.92 11.69 1.42
CA ASP A 267 -31.29 10.30 1.16
C ASP A 267 -30.24 9.34 1.76
N PRO A 268 -30.47 8.86 3.00
CA PRO A 268 -29.57 7.92 3.70
C PRO A 268 -29.36 6.58 2.97
N ASP A 269 -30.22 6.25 1.99
CA ASP A 269 -30.11 5.04 1.18
C ASP A 269 -29.42 5.27 -0.17
N SER A 270 -28.85 6.47 -0.39
CA SER A 270 -28.06 6.79 -1.58
C SER A 270 -27.01 5.73 -1.86
N LYS A 271 -26.87 5.35 -3.13
CA LYS A 271 -25.77 4.53 -3.63
C LYS A 271 -24.79 5.45 -4.33
N VAL A 272 -23.58 5.54 -3.81
CA VAL A 272 -22.59 6.53 -4.25
C VAL A 272 -21.26 5.83 -4.52
N ALA A 273 -20.73 6.08 -5.71
CA ALA A 273 -19.37 5.80 -6.14
C ALA A 273 -18.87 7.03 -6.91
N CYS A 274 -18.65 8.13 -6.17
CA CYS A 274 -18.26 9.42 -6.71
C CYS A 274 -16.73 9.54 -6.75
N GLU A 275 -16.17 9.48 -7.95
CA GLU A 275 -14.76 9.75 -8.21
C GLU A 275 -14.56 11.22 -8.54
N THR A 276 -13.39 11.75 -8.17
CA THR A 276 -12.97 13.10 -8.52
C THR A 276 -11.58 13.04 -9.13
N CYS A 277 -11.35 13.80 -10.20
CA CYS A 277 -10.00 14.10 -10.67
C CYS A 277 -9.82 15.60 -10.90
N THR A 278 -8.59 16.06 -10.82
CA THR A 278 -8.26 17.48 -10.97
C THR A 278 -6.93 17.68 -11.69
N LYS A 279 -6.85 18.76 -12.46
CA LYS A 279 -5.62 19.29 -13.04
C LYS A 279 -5.78 20.80 -13.20
N THR A 280 -4.78 21.47 -13.76
CA THR A 280 -4.77 22.92 -14.01
C THR A 280 -6.13 23.42 -14.53
N ASN A 281 -6.78 24.25 -13.73
CA ASN A 281 -8.04 24.92 -14.04
C ASN A 281 -9.25 23.98 -14.30
N MET A 282 -9.20 22.73 -13.83
CA MET A 282 -10.28 21.75 -14.05
C MET A 282 -10.45 20.82 -12.85
N VAL A 283 -11.69 20.64 -12.42
CA VAL A 283 -12.14 19.53 -11.57
C VAL A 283 -13.19 18.75 -12.35
N MET A 284 -13.11 17.42 -12.32
CA MET A 284 -14.15 16.54 -12.86
C MET A 284 -14.64 15.63 -11.74
N VAL A 285 -15.96 15.58 -11.55
CA VAL A 285 -16.63 14.56 -10.74
C VAL A 285 -17.32 13.56 -11.67
N PHE A 286 -17.12 12.28 -11.43
CA PHE A 286 -17.59 11.21 -12.30
C PHE A 286 -17.85 9.91 -11.52
N GLY A 287 -18.50 8.93 -12.15
CA GLY A 287 -18.85 7.65 -11.53
C GLY A 287 -20.37 7.49 -11.39
N GLU A 288 -20.81 6.69 -10.42
CA GLU A 288 -22.21 6.27 -10.33
C GLU A 288 -22.90 6.71 -9.04
N ILE A 289 -24.01 7.45 -9.18
CA ILE A 289 -24.85 7.88 -8.07
C ILE A 289 -26.31 7.55 -8.36
N THR A 290 -26.92 6.77 -7.46
CA THR A 290 -28.37 6.56 -7.41
C THR A 290 -28.90 7.10 -6.10
N THR A 291 -29.58 8.23 -6.16
CA THR A 291 -30.07 8.96 -4.99
C THR A 291 -31.39 9.65 -5.29
N LYS A 292 -32.19 9.90 -4.26
CA LYS A 292 -33.36 10.79 -4.30
C LYS A 292 -33.01 12.24 -3.97
N ALA A 293 -31.77 12.51 -3.54
CA ALA A 293 -31.29 13.84 -3.20
C ALA A 293 -31.25 14.76 -4.43
N ASP A 294 -31.57 16.04 -4.22
CA ASP A 294 -31.33 17.08 -5.21
C ASP A 294 -29.97 17.73 -4.90
N VAL A 295 -28.96 17.44 -5.73
CA VAL A 295 -27.55 17.74 -5.45
C VAL A 295 -26.97 18.60 -6.56
N ASP A 296 -26.54 19.81 -6.20
CA ASP A 296 -25.74 20.66 -7.08
C ASP A 296 -24.25 20.30 -6.94
N TYR A 297 -23.80 19.36 -7.78
CA TYR A 297 -22.42 18.87 -7.77
C TYR A 297 -21.40 20.00 -8.03
N GLU A 298 -21.72 20.95 -8.92
CA GLU A 298 -20.81 22.04 -9.24
C GLU A 298 -20.63 22.95 -8.02
N GLN A 299 -21.73 23.30 -7.34
CA GLN A 299 -21.66 24.13 -6.14
C GLN A 299 -20.87 23.46 -5.01
N ILE A 300 -21.02 22.14 -4.82
CA ILE A 300 -20.25 21.36 -3.84
C ILE A 300 -18.76 21.42 -4.16
N VAL A 301 -18.36 21.08 -5.40
CA VAL A 301 -16.97 21.14 -5.85
C VAL A 301 -16.36 22.52 -5.55
N ARG A 302 -17.06 23.59 -5.93
CA ARG A 302 -16.58 24.97 -5.74
C ARG A 302 -16.48 25.33 -4.25
N ASN A 303 -17.43 24.90 -3.43
CA ASN A 303 -17.39 25.15 -1.98
C ASN A 303 -16.22 24.45 -1.32
N THR A 304 -16.03 23.16 -1.58
CA THR A 304 -14.92 22.39 -1.02
C THR A 304 -13.56 22.98 -1.43
N CYS A 305 -13.36 23.33 -2.71
CA CYS A 305 -12.13 23.99 -3.15
C CYS A 305 -11.89 25.32 -2.41
N ARG A 306 -12.95 26.13 -2.25
CA ARG A 306 -12.85 27.44 -1.59
C ARG A 306 -12.52 27.33 -0.11
N GLU A 307 -13.13 26.38 0.59
CA GLU A 307 -12.91 26.12 2.02
C GLU A 307 -11.49 25.65 2.31
N ILE A 308 -10.91 24.84 1.42
CA ILE A 308 -9.50 24.41 1.50
C ILE A 308 -8.54 25.60 1.32
N GLY A 309 -8.94 26.59 0.51
CA GLY A 309 -8.19 27.83 0.28
C GLY A 309 -7.79 28.07 -1.18
N PHE A 310 -8.30 27.27 -2.12
CA PHE A 310 -8.08 27.47 -3.57
C PHE A 310 -8.95 28.60 -4.11
N THR A 311 -8.45 29.84 -3.97
CA THR A 311 -9.19 31.07 -4.24
C THR A 311 -8.64 31.91 -5.40
N SER A 312 -7.53 31.49 -6.01
CA SER A 312 -6.90 32.16 -7.15
C SER A 312 -6.01 31.21 -7.95
N ASP A 313 -5.72 31.56 -9.20
CA ASP A 313 -4.79 30.80 -10.05
C ASP A 313 -3.38 30.75 -9.43
N ASP A 314 -2.99 31.82 -8.72
CA ASP A 314 -1.68 31.92 -8.08
C ASP A 314 -1.46 30.84 -7.01
N VAL A 315 -2.51 30.43 -6.29
CA VAL A 315 -2.42 29.36 -5.28
C VAL A 315 -2.60 27.96 -5.88
N GLY A 316 -2.86 27.85 -7.18
CA GLY A 316 -2.89 26.59 -7.93
C GLY A 316 -4.27 26.20 -8.49
N LEU A 317 -5.35 26.84 -8.03
CA LEU A 317 -6.71 26.67 -8.53
C LEU A 317 -7.60 27.81 -8.01
N ASP A 318 -8.44 28.39 -8.86
CA ASP A 318 -9.48 29.36 -8.48
C ASP A 318 -10.86 28.69 -8.48
N ALA A 319 -11.42 28.44 -7.29
CA ALA A 319 -12.72 27.80 -7.13
C ALA A 319 -13.88 28.52 -7.86
N ASN A 320 -13.77 29.82 -8.13
CA ASN A 320 -14.82 30.59 -8.80
C ASN A 320 -14.67 30.60 -10.33
N LYS A 321 -13.49 30.25 -10.86
CA LYS A 321 -13.19 30.32 -12.30
C LYS A 321 -12.88 28.96 -12.93
N CYS A 322 -12.53 27.96 -12.12
CA CYS A 322 -12.19 26.64 -12.64
C CYS A 322 -13.36 26.00 -13.37
N LYS A 323 -13.02 25.19 -14.38
CA LYS A 323 -13.99 24.33 -15.05
C LYS A 323 -14.40 23.22 -14.10
N VAL A 324 -15.69 23.03 -13.91
CA VAL A 324 -16.23 21.86 -13.22
C VAL A 324 -16.94 21.01 -14.26
N LEU A 325 -16.48 19.77 -14.44
CA LEU A 325 -17.07 18.81 -15.36
C LEU A 325 -17.80 17.77 -14.52
N VAL A 326 -19.07 17.55 -14.82
CA VAL A 326 -19.91 16.55 -14.13
C VAL A 326 -20.24 15.45 -15.12
N ASN A 327 -19.77 14.24 -14.84
CA ASN A 327 -20.01 13.05 -15.65
C ASN A 327 -20.45 11.88 -14.76
N ILE A 328 -21.59 12.07 -14.10
CA ILE A 328 -22.17 11.13 -13.13
C ILE A 328 -23.36 10.42 -13.79
N GLU A 329 -23.38 9.10 -13.72
CA GLU A 329 -24.47 8.25 -14.20
C GLU A 329 -25.18 7.53 -13.04
N GLN A 330 -26.26 6.81 -13.33
CA GLN A 330 -26.90 5.94 -12.34
C GLN A 330 -26.10 4.64 -12.15
N GLN A 331 -26.25 4.00 -10.98
CA GLN A 331 -25.62 2.71 -10.72
C GLN A 331 -26.18 1.65 -11.67
N SER A 332 -25.30 0.77 -12.17
CA SER A 332 -25.72 -0.36 -12.99
C SER A 332 -26.84 -1.17 -12.31
N PRO A 333 -27.99 -1.38 -12.98
CA PRO A 333 -29.09 -2.20 -12.47
C PRO A 333 -28.64 -3.63 -12.10
N ASP A 334 -27.66 -4.18 -12.80
CA ASP A 334 -27.12 -5.52 -12.55
C ASP A 334 -26.38 -5.62 -11.21
N ILE A 335 -25.70 -4.54 -10.80
CA ILE A 335 -25.07 -4.43 -9.48
C ILE A 335 -26.14 -4.23 -8.41
N ALA A 336 -27.12 -3.36 -8.69
CA ALA A 336 -28.19 -3.03 -7.76
C ALA A 336 -29.04 -4.26 -7.36
N GLN A 337 -29.35 -5.16 -8.30
CA GLN A 337 -30.08 -6.40 -7.99
C GLN A 337 -29.28 -7.35 -7.08
N GLY A 338 -27.96 -7.48 -7.33
CA GLY A 338 -27.09 -8.41 -6.59
C GLY A 338 -26.81 -7.96 -5.16
N VAL A 339 -26.56 -6.67 -4.98
CA VAL A 339 -26.13 -6.08 -3.70
C VAL A 339 -27.31 -5.85 -2.76
N HIS A 340 -28.32 -5.10 -3.22
CA HIS A 340 -29.44 -4.65 -2.37
C HIS A 340 -30.83 -5.00 -2.96
N GLY A 341 -30.90 -5.74 -4.06
CA GLY A 341 -32.15 -6.16 -4.69
C GLY A 341 -33.02 -4.99 -5.13
N HIS A 342 -32.45 -3.91 -5.66
CA HIS A 342 -33.16 -2.64 -5.88
C HIS A 342 -33.83 -2.08 -4.61
N LEU A 343 -33.12 -2.18 -3.48
CA LEU A 343 -33.53 -1.69 -2.15
C LEU A 343 -34.61 -2.56 -1.49
N THR A 344 -34.75 -3.81 -1.92
CA THR A 344 -35.70 -4.77 -1.33
C THR A 344 -35.06 -5.71 -0.30
N LYS A 345 -33.73 -5.90 -0.33
CA LYS A 345 -33.03 -6.75 0.64
C LYS A 345 -33.03 -6.10 2.02
N ARG A 346 -33.26 -6.92 3.05
CA ARG A 346 -33.12 -6.49 4.45
C ARG A 346 -31.64 -6.27 4.79
N PRO A 347 -31.30 -5.42 5.79
CA PRO A 347 -29.90 -5.14 6.14
C PRO A 347 -29.05 -6.40 6.38
N GLU A 348 -29.61 -7.41 7.03
CA GLU A 348 -28.96 -8.71 7.28
C GLU A 348 -28.65 -9.53 6.02
N ASP A 349 -29.31 -9.22 4.91
CA ASP A 349 -29.25 -9.93 3.62
C ASP A 349 -28.57 -9.10 2.52
N ILE A 350 -28.16 -7.85 2.82
CA ILE A 350 -27.39 -6.99 1.90
C ILE A 350 -26.04 -7.67 1.64
N GLY A 351 -25.75 -7.93 0.37
CA GLY A 351 -24.47 -8.47 -0.06
C GLY A 351 -23.39 -7.39 -0.06
N ALA A 352 -22.13 -7.80 -0.03
CA ALA A 352 -21.02 -6.87 -0.26
C ALA A 352 -21.17 -6.17 -1.63
N GLY A 353 -20.95 -4.86 -1.65
CA GLY A 353 -21.05 -4.04 -2.86
C GLY A 353 -20.03 -4.40 -3.95
N ASP A 354 -18.91 -5.01 -3.54
CA ASP A 354 -17.86 -5.54 -4.40
C ASP A 354 -17.12 -6.68 -3.68
N GLN A 355 -16.24 -7.38 -4.38
CA GLN A 355 -15.23 -8.25 -3.79
C GLN A 355 -14.03 -7.44 -3.31
N GLY A 356 -13.33 -7.95 -2.29
CA GLY A 356 -12.10 -7.34 -1.81
C GLY A 356 -11.70 -7.87 -0.45
N HIS A 357 -10.49 -7.56 -0.01
CA HIS A 357 -10.05 -7.84 1.34
C HIS A 357 -9.61 -6.54 2.00
N MET A 358 -9.80 -6.45 3.31
CA MET A 358 -9.51 -5.23 4.07
C MET A 358 -8.84 -5.61 5.39
N PHE A 359 -8.10 -4.66 5.97
CA PHE A 359 -7.30 -4.88 7.16
C PHE A 359 -7.60 -3.77 8.18
N GLY A 360 -7.78 -4.19 9.43
CA GLY A 360 -7.72 -3.31 10.60
C GLY A 360 -6.37 -3.47 11.30
N TYR A 361 -5.81 -2.39 11.83
CA TYR A 361 -4.55 -2.40 12.57
C TYR A 361 -4.65 -1.49 13.80
N ALA A 362 -4.04 -1.92 14.90
CA ALA A 362 -3.89 -1.14 16.12
C ALA A 362 -2.57 -1.51 16.81
N THR A 363 -1.96 -0.56 17.50
CA THR A 363 -0.68 -0.69 18.20
C THR A 363 -0.73 0.16 19.46
N ASP A 364 -0.19 -0.32 20.59
CA ASP A 364 -0.25 0.38 21.88
C ASP A 364 0.79 1.51 22.03
N GLU A 365 1.58 1.77 20.97
CA GLU A 365 2.66 2.77 20.99
C GLU A 365 2.16 4.23 21.15
N THR A 366 0.88 4.50 20.89
CA THR A 366 0.24 5.81 21.12
C THR A 366 -1.11 5.70 21.84
N PRO A 367 -1.57 6.75 22.56
CA PRO A 367 -2.88 6.76 23.21
C PRO A 367 -4.07 6.50 22.26
N GLU A 368 -3.97 6.94 21.01
CA GLU A 368 -4.95 6.73 19.95
C GLU A 368 -4.81 5.37 19.23
N LEU A 369 -3.96 4.47 19.75
CA LEU A 369 -3.70 3.13 19.25
C LEU A 369 -3.19 3.04 17.79
N MET A 370 -2.47 4.07 17.35
CA MET A 370 -1.95 4.20 15.98
C MET A 370 -0.41 4.28 15.94
N PRO A 371 0.23 3.93 14.81
CA PRO A 371 1.68 4.06 14.67
C PRO A 371 2.15 5.51 14.85
N LEU A 372 3.16 5.74 15.69
CA LEU A 372 3.67 7.07 16.00
C LEU A 372 4.22 7.77 14.75
N THR A 373 4.84 7.04 13.83
CA THR A 373 5.28 7.55 12.51
C THR A 373 4.13 8.18 11.73
N HIS A 374 3.02 7.45 11.60
CA HIS A 374 1.81 7.92 10.94
C HIS A 374 1.19 9.10 11.68
N VAL A 375 1.01 8.98 13.00
CA VAL A 375 0.43 10.02 13.85
C VAL A 375 1.19 11.33 13.74
N LEU A 376 2.52 11.30 13.83
CA LEU A 376 3.34 12.51 13.74
C LEU A 376 3.31 13.12 12.33
N ALA A 377 3.45 12.32 11.28
CA ALA A 377 3.37 12.84 9.91
C ALA A 377 2.01 13.53 9.66
N THR A 378 0.92 12.89 10.06
CA THR A 378 -0.45 13.41 9.94
C THR A 378 -0.67 14.68 10.78
N LYS A 379 -0.24 14.70 12.04
CA LYS A 379 -0.36 15.88 12.91
C LYS A 379 0.48 17.06 12.41
N LEU A 380 1.65 16.82 11.82
CA LEU A 380 2.44 17.88 11.16
C LEU A 380 1.67 18.46 9.97
N GLY A 381 1.04 17.62 9.13
CA GLY A 381 0.19 18.04 8.01
C GLY A 381 -0.99 18.90 8.47
N ALA A 382 -1.70 18.48 9.52
CA ALA A 382 -2.78 19.25 10.12
C ALA A 382 -2.29 20.58 10.72
N LYS A 383 -1.12 20.57 11.38
CA LYS A 383 -0.53 21.78 11.97
C LYS A 383 -0.12 22.81 10.93
N LEU A 384 0.40 22.39 9.76
CA LEU A 384 0.64 23.28 8.62
C LEU A 384 -0.63 24.02 8.21
N THR A 385 -1.73 23.29 8.03
CA THR A 385 -3.03 23.88 7.73
C THR A 385 -3.49 24.84 8.82
N GLU A 386 -3.35 24.48 10.10
CA GLU A 386 -3.74 25.33 11.21
C GLU A 386 -3.00 26.67 11.19
N VAL A 387 -1.67 26.65 11.07
CA VAL A 387 -0.83 27.87 11.10
C VAL A 387 -1.02 28.74 9.85
N ARG A 388 -1.43 28.15 8.73
CA ARG A 388 -1.88 28.88 7.54
C ARG A 388 -3.20 29.59 7.81
N ARG A 389 -4.22 28.85 8.27
CA ARG A 389 -5.59 29.36 8.45
C ARG A 389 -5.69 30.43 9.54
N ASN A 390 -4.90 30.31 10.61
CA ASN A 390 -4.88 31.30 11.71
C ASN A 390 -3.92 32.48 11.47
N GLY A 391 -3.18 32.48 10.35
CA GLY A 391 -2.30 33.58 9.95
C GLY A 391 -0.96 33.66 10.69
N ILE A 392 -0.56 32.63 11.46
CA ILE A 392 0.78 32.56 12.06
C ILE A 392 1.87 32.46 10.98
N CYS A 393 1.63 31.64 9.96
CA CYS A 393 2.50 31.52 8.78
C CYS A 393 1.72 31.93 7.52
N PRO A 394 1.48 33.24 7.30
CA PRO A 394 0.57 33.72 6.26
C PRO A 394 1.11 33.51 4.83
N TRP A 395 2.41 33.25 4.70
CA TRP A 395 3.07 32.93 3.42
C TRP A 395 2.73 31.52 2.92
N MET A 396 2.15 30.68 3.77
CA MET A 396 1.86 29.29 3.45
C MET A 396 0.65 29.16 2.52
N ARG A 397 0.76 28.30 1.53
CA ARG A 397 -0.31 27.98 0.58
C ARG A 397 -0.89 26.57 0.86
N PRO A 398 -2.01 26.19 0.24
CA PRO A 398 -2.74 24.99 0.65
C PRO A 398 -1.99 23.67 0.49
N ASP A 399 -1.12 23.48 -0.50
CA ASP A 399 -0.46 22.20 -0.78
C ASP A 399 0.77 21.95 0.11
N GLY A 400 0.96 20.72 0.57
CA GLY A 400 2.04 20.36 1.48
C GLY A 400 2.09 18.87 1.82
N LYS A 401 3.31 18.41 2.09
CA LYS A 401 3.65 17.01 2.39
C LYS A 401 4.56 16.95 3.60
N THR A 402 4.38 15.91 4.40
CA THR A 402 5.16 15.64 5.61
C THR A 402 5.58 14.18 5.62
N GLN A 403 6.76 13.89 6.14
CA GLN A 403 7.26 12.54 6.30
C GLN A 403 8.09 12.45 7.57
N VAL A 404 7.86 11.40 8.36
CA VAL A 404 8.54 11.17 9.64
C VAL A 404 9.12 9.78 9.65
N THR A 405 10.42 9.72 9.91
CA THR A 405 11.16 8.48 10.17
C THR A 405 11.42 8.37 11.66
N ILE A 406 11.03 7.26 12.27
CA ILE A 406 11.27 6.96 13.68
C ILE A 406 12.20 5.76 13.76
N GLU A 407 13.09 5.82 14.74
CA GLU A 407 13.88 4.68 15.19
C GLU A 407 13.09 3.90 16.24
N TYR A 408 12.87 2.63 15.97
CA TYR A 408 12.08 1.72 16.79
C TYR A 408 12.95 0.60 17.35
N ARG A 409 12.59 0.13 18.55
CA ARG A 409 12.98 -1.16 19.09
C ARG A 409 11.79 -2.11 19.05
N ASN A 410 12.03 -3.36 18.67
CA ASN A 410 11.05 -4.43 18.80
C ASN A 410 11.21 -5.12 20.17
N GLU A 411 10.17 -5.08 21.00
CA GLU A 411 10.14 -5.73 22.31
C GLU A 411 9.09 -6.84 22.32
N GLY A 412 9.51 -8.07 22.01
CA GLY A 412 8.61 -9.24 22.01
C GLY A 412 7.43 -9.12 21.04
N GLY A 413 7.62 -8.42 19.91
CA GLY A 413 6.58 -8.13 18.93
C GLY A 413 5.99 -6.72 19.05
N ALA A 414 6.09 -6.09 20.22
CA ALA A 414 5.59 -4.73 20.44
C ALA A 414 6.56 -3.68 19.90
N MET A 415 6.02 -2.61 19.30
CA MET A 415 6.80 -1.54 18.70
C MET A 415 7.05 -0.44 19.73
N VAL A 416 8.32 -0.20 20.07
CA VAL A 416 8.70 0.83 21.04
C VAL A 416 9.44 1.97 20.32
N PRO A 417 8.84 3.17 20.19
CA PRO A 417 9.50 4.31 19.57
C PRO A 417 10.61 4.86 20.48
N GLU A 418 11.83 4.95 19.96
CA GLU A 418 12.98 5.48 20.70
C GLU A 418 13.16 6.98 20.46
N ARG A 419 13.22 7.39 19.18
CA ARG A 419 13.45 8.78 18.77
C ARG A 419 13.01 9.04 17.34
N VAL A 420 12.77 10.30 17.01
CA VAL A 420 12.54 10.74 15.63
C VAL A 420 13.88 10.87 14.93
N HIS A 421 14.11 10.05 13.90
CA HIS A 421 15.33 10.08 13.10
C HIS A 421 15.33 11.19 12.07
N THR A 422 14.24 11.35 11.33
CA THR A 422 14.16 12.35 10.27
C THR A 422 12.77 12.94 10.21
N VAL A 423 12.71 14.27 10.07
CA VAL A 423 11.49 15.00 9.72
C VAL A 423 11.70 15.67 8.38
N LEU A 424 10.81 15.39 7.44
CA LEU A 424 10.75 16.06 6.15
C LEU A 424 9.43 16.82 6.02
N ILE A 425 9.51 18.07 5.59
CA ILE A 425 8.36 18.92 5.26
C ILE A 425 8.64 19.59 3.93
N SER A 426 7.72 19.46 2.99
CA SER A 426 7.67 20.27 1.77
C SER A 426 6.32 20.97 1.72
N THR A 427 6.29 22.29 1.92
CA THR A 427 5.06 23.07 1.93
C THR A 427 5.10 24.14 0.85
N GLN A 428 3.96 24.31 0.17
CA GLN A 428 3.77 25.34 -0.83
C GLN A 428 3.79 26.71 -0.15
N HIS A 429 4.41 27.70 -0.80
CA HIS A 429 4.58 29.04 -0.24
C HIS A 429 4.41 30.13 -1.30
N ASP A 430 4.23 31.37 -0.86
CA ASP A 430 4.27 32.54 -1.74
C ASP A 430 5.71 32.92 -2.15
N GLU A 431 5.85 33.94 -3.00
CA GLU A 431 7.15 34.37 -3.51
C GLU A 431 7.94 35.27 -2.54
N THR A 432 7.36 35.67 -1.42
CA THR A 432 7.88 36.71 -0.53
C THR A 432 8.76 36.15 0.58
N VAL A 433 8.49 34.92 1.03
CA VAL A 433 9.21 34.27 2.12
C VAL A 433 10.53 33.66 1.65
N THR A 434 11.58 33.78 2.47
CA THR A 434 12.88 33.16 2.20
C THR A 434 12.96 31.73 2.75
N ASN A 435 13.85 30.90 2.22
CA ASN A 435 14.05 29.54 2.71
C ASN A 435 14.50 29.49 4.18
N ASP A 436 15.30 30.46 4.62
CA ASP A 436 15.72 30.55 6.02
C ASP A 436 14.52 30.82 6.95
N GLN A 437 13.60 31.71 6.53
CA GLN A 437 12.37 31.98 7.29
C GLN A 437 11.45 30.77 7.28
N ILE A 438 11.26 30.10 6.13
CA ILE A 438 10.49 28.85 6.04
C ILE A 438 11.04 27.82 7.02
N ALA A 439 12.35 27.57 7.00
CA ALA A 439 12.98 26.59 7.87
C ALA A 439 12.83 26.94 9.37
N ALA A 440 12.95 28.23 9.73
CA ALA A 440 12.75 28.70 11.10
C ALA A 440 11.30 28.51 11.56
N ASP A 441 10.33 28.96 10.75
CA ASP A 441 8.90 28.89 11.06
C ASP A 441 8.41 27.44 11.14
N LEU A 442 8.84 26.57 10.22
CA LEU A 442 8.49 25.15 10.26
C LEU A 442 9.02 24.48 11.53
N LYS A 443 10.24 24.82 11.98
CA LYS A 443 10.77 24.29 13.26
C LYS A 443 9.97 24.79 14.45
N GLU A 444 9.71 26.09 14.53
CA GLU A 444 9.13 26.72 15.72
C GLU A 444 7.62 26.51 15.82
N HIS A 445 6.89 26.68 14.73
CA HIS A 445 5.43 26.75 14.72
C HIS A 445 4.75 25.45 14.29
N VAL A 446 5.50 24.50 13.73
CA VAL A 446 4.95 23.22 13.21
C VAL A 446 5.56 22.02 13.92
N ILE A 447 6.89 21.87 13.90
CA ILE A 447 7.57 20.68 14.42
C ILE A 447 7.56 20.65 15.95
N LYS A 448 8.06 21.70 16.62
CA LYS A 448 8.12 21.75 18.09
C LYS A 448 6.76 21.60 18.78
N PRO A 449 5.65 22.17 18.28
CA PRO A 449 4.34 22.00 18.89
C PRO A 449 3.74 20.60 18.72
N VAL A 450 4.18 19.84 17.70
CA VAL A 450 3.61 18.53 17.37
C VAL A 450 4.44 17.38 17.93
N ILE A 451 5.76 17.41 17.73
CA ILE A 451 6.63 16.30 18.11
C ILE A 451 7.00 16.43 19.59
N PRO A 452 6.68 15.44 20.44
CA PRO A 452 7.08 15.45 21.85
C PRO A 452 8.60 15.60 21.99
N LYS A 453 9.03 16.55 22.81
CA LYS A 453 10.45 16.89 23.01
C LYS A 453 11.34 15.68 23.32
N ARG A 454 10.81 14.66 24.01
CA ARG A 454 11.53 13.43 24.34
C ARG A 454 12.04 12.65 23.13
N TYR A 455 11.43 12.82 21.96
CA TYR A 455 11.82 12.13 20.74
C TYR A 455 12.74 12.97 19.84
N LEU A 456 13.01 14.24 20.19
CA LEU A 456 13.88 15.13 19.43
C LEU A 456 15.20 15.31 20.16
N ASP A 457 16.29 15.18 19.40
CA ASP A 457 17.66 15.36 19.88
C ASP A 457 18.54 16.08 18.84
N GLU A 458 19.81 16.30 19.19
CA GLU A 458 20.80 16.96 18.34
C GLU A 458 21.10 16.22 17.03
N ASN A 459 20.80 14.92 16.95
CA ASN A 459 21.06 14.06 15.79
C ASN A 459 19.84 13.95 14.87
N THR A 460 18.71 14.57 15.23
CA THR A 460 17.50 14.55 14.40
C THR A 460 17.74 15.31 13.10
N ILE A 461 17.50 14.63 11.97
CA ILE A 461 17.70 15.20 10.64
C ILE A 461 16.44 15.97 10.20
N PHE A 462 16.62 17.20 9.70
CA PHE A 462 15.52 18.03 9.22
C PHE A 462 15.70 18.39 7.74
N HIS A 463 14.75 17.93 6.91
CA HIS A 463 14.64 18.34 5.51
C HIS A 463 13.45 19.29 5.34
N LEU A 464 13.71 20.60 5.34
CA LEU A 464 12.68 21.64 5.34
C LEU A 464 12.71 22.38 4.00
N ASN A 465 11.65 22.18 3.20
CA ASN A 465 11.57 22.57 1.79
C ASN A 465 12.85 22.21 1.00
N PRO A 466 13.25 20.92 0.96
CA PRO A 466 14.51 20.49 0.36
C PRO A 466 14.63 20.78 -1.15
N SER A 467 13.50 20.98 -1.85
CA SER A 467 13.50 21.41 -3.26
C SER A 467 13.96 22.85 -3.47
N GLY A 468 14.01 23.65 -2.40
CA GLY A 468 14.41 25.05 -2.40
C GLY A 468 13.34 26.03 -2.89
N ARG A 469 12.40 25.63 -3.76
CA ARG A 469 11.27 26.49 -4.18
C ARG A 469 10.04 25.66 -4.50
N PHE A 470 8.93 25.98 -3.84
CA PHE A 470 7.63 25.32 -4.04
C PHE A 470 6.49 26.36 -4.08
N VAL A 471 6.48 27.22 -5.11
CA VAL A 471 5.46 28.27 -5.28
C VAL A 471 4.23 27.75 -6.03
N ILE A 472 4.46 27.05 -7.14
CA ILE A 472 3.43 26.37 -7.93
C ILE A 472 3.05 25.09 -7.19
N GLY A 473 1.78 24.91 -6.85
CA GLY A 473 1.27 23.73 -6.15
C GLY A 473 -0.18 23.44 -6.51
N GLY A 474 -0.81 22.52 -5.78
CA GLY A 474 -2.17 22.08 -6.04
C GLY A 474 -2.33 21.49 -7.45
N PRO A 475 -3.55 21.55 -8.04
CA PRO A 475 -3.83 20.99 -9.36
C PRO A 475 -2.96 21.55 -10.50
N HIS A 476 -2.46 22.78 -10.34
CA HIS A 476 -1.51 23.37 -11.30
C HIS A 476 -0.20 22.59 -11.34
N GLY A 477 0.37 22.31 -10.16
CA GLY A 477 1.63 21.58 -10.02
C GLY A 477 1.51 20.11 -10.39
N ASP A 478 0.43 19.44 -9.97
CA ASP A 478 0.27 17.99 -10.10
C ASP A 478 -1.18 17.58 -10.38
N ALA A 479 -1.40 16.45 -11.04
CA ALA A 479 -2.75 15.91 -11.19
C ALA A 479 -3.21 15.30 -9.87
N GLY A 480 -4.52 15.34 -9.59
CA GLY A 480 -5.11 14.68 -8.43
C GLY A 480 -6.20 13.71 -8.83
N LEU A 481 -6.32 12.60 -8.11
CA LEU A 481 -7.40 11.64 -8.24
C LEU A 481 -7.80 11.09 -6.86
N THR A 482 -9.11 10.83 -6.68
CA THR A 482 -9.66 10.14 -5.51
C THR A 482 -8.99 8.78 -5.32
N GLY A 483 -8.73 8.39 -4.07
CA GLY A 483 -8.19 7.08 -3.74
C GLY A 483 -6.70 6.89 -4.04
N ARG A 484 -5.94 7.97 -4.20
CA ARG A 484 -4.47 7.92 -4.42
C ARG A 484 -3.65 8.17 -3.16
N LYS A 485 -4.30 8.19 -2.00
CA LYS A 485 -3.69 8.40 -0.68
C LYS A 485 -4.07 7.32 0.33
N ILE A 486 -4.40 6.11 -0.13
CA ILE A 486 -4.90 5.00 0.70
C ILE A 486 -4.00 4.62 1.90
N ILE A 487 -2.67 4.75 1.79
CA ILE A 487 -1.76 4.48 2.91
C ILE A 487 -1.71 5.66 3.92
N VAL A 488 -1.87 6.89 3.42
CA VAL A 488 -2.04 8.09 4.25
C VAL A 488 -3.42 8.10 4.93
N ASP A 489 -4.42 7.49 4.31
CA ASP A 489 -5.76 7.37 4.91
C ASP A 489 -5.82 6.31 6.02
N THR A 490 -4.86 5.37 6.02
CA THR A 490 -4.82 4.22 6.91
C THR A 490 -3.67 4.30 7.90
N TYR A 491 -2.66 3.43 7.76
CA TYR A 491 -1.68 3.14 8.82
C TYR A 491 -0.25 3.55 8.46
N GLY A 492 -0.05 4.35 7.41
CA GLY A 492 1.26 4.89 7.06
C GLY A 492 2.31 3.83 6.69
N GLY A 493 1.87 2.66 6.22
CA GLY A 493 2.73 1.54 5.84
C GLY A 493 2.77 0.40 6.86
N TRP A 494 2.25 0.63 8.08
CA TRP A 494 2.07 -0.40 9.10
C TRP A 494 0.85 -1.27 8.82
N GLY A 495 0.77 -2.42 9.49
CA GLY A 495 -0.28 -3.41 9.26
C GLY A 495 -0.26 -3.90 7.82
N ALA A 496 -1.37 -3.72 7.11
CA ALA A 496 -1.51 -4.04 5.69
C ALA A 496 -2.62 -3.20 5.05
N HIS A 497 -2.75 -3.25 3.73
CA HIS A 497 -3.79 -2.56 3.00
C HIS A 497 -4.44 -3.44 1.93
N GLY A 498 -5.77 -3.33 1.79
CA GLY A 498 -6.58 -4.13 0.88
C GLY A 498 -6.55 -3.71 -0.59
N GLY A 499 -6.21 -2.45 -0.82
CA GLY A 499 -6.17 -1.80 -2.14
C GLY A 499 -7.37 -0.90 -2.42
N GLY A 500 -8.51 -1.13 -1.74
CA GLY A 500 -9.71 -0.33 -1.90
C GLY A 500 -9.59 1.08 -1.29
N ALA A 501 -9.94 2.11 -2.07
CA ALA A 501 -10.08 3.49 -1.58
C ALA A 501 -11.37 3.69 -0.77
N PHE A 502 -11.43 4.73 0.06
CA PHE A 502 -12.58 5.03 0.93
C PHE A 502 -13.49 6.13 0.40
N SER A 503 -12.92 7.28 0.05
CA SER A 503 -13.68 8.49 -0.27
C SER A 503 -14.58 8.31 -1.49
N GLY A 504 -15.76 8.95 -1.46
CA GLY A 504 -16.75 8.85 -2.54
C GLY A 504 -17.61 7.60 -2.53
N LYS A 505 -17.41 6.69 -1.57
CA LYS A 505 -18.13 5.41 -1.50
C LYS A 505 -19.12 5.37 -0.33
N ASP A 506 -20.37 5.00 -0.63
CA ASP A 506 -21.40 4.72 0.37
C ASP A 506 -21.08 3.43 1.17
N PRO A 507 -21.64 3.22 2.37
CA PRO A 507 -21.22 2.14 3.26
C PRO A 507 -21.55 0.72 2.77
N THR A 508 -22.28 0.56 1.67
CA THR A 508 -22.44 -0.76 1.02
C THR A 508 -21.17 -1.23 0.32
N LYS A 509 -20.26 -0.31 -0.04
CA LYS A 509 -18.94 -0.63 -0.59
C LYS A 509 -18.02 -1.05 0.57
N VAL A 510 -17.74 -2.35 0.60
CA VAL A 510 -16.96 -2.98 1.66
C VAL A 510 -15.51 -2.51 1.73
N ASP A 511 -14.99 -1.85 0.70
CA ASP A 511 -13.68 -1.17 0.80
C ASP A 511 -13.66 -0.18 1.96
N ARG A 512 -14.78 0.50 2.24
CA ARG A 512 -14.89 1.48 3.31
C ARG A 512 -15.39 0.85 4.60
N SER A 513 -16.59 0.27 4.57
CA SER A 513 -17.20 -0.31 5.78
C SER A 513 -16.48 -1.56 6.27
N GLY A 514 -15.92 -2.34 5.35
CA GLY A 514 -15.10 -3.51 5.64
C GLY A 514 -13.66 -3.15 6.02
N ALA A 515 -13.06 -2.04 5.57
CA ALA A 515 -11.78 -1.61 6.13
C ALA A 515 -11.87 -1.18 7.59
N TYR A 516 -13.07 -0.86 8.04
CA TYR A 516 -13.32 -0.72 9.47
C TYR A 516 -13.35 -2.08 10.18
N LEU A 517 -13.46 -3.22 9.47
CA LEU A 517 -13.75 -4.56 10.03
C LEU A 517 -13.15 -5.84 9.33
N VAL A 518 -13.34 -6.20 8.03
CA VAL A 518 -12.91 -7.50 7.38
C VAL A 518 -13.00 -7.61 5.81
N SER A 519 -12.83 -8.83 5.21
CA SER A 519 -12.84 -9.22 3.75
C SER A 519 -14.15 -9.86 3.18
N TYR A 520 -14.40 -9.79 1.85
CA TYR A 520 -15.67 -10.16 1.19
C TYR A 520 -15.61 -10.61 -0.29
N ALA A 521 -16.72 -11.21 -0.78
CA ALA A 521 -17.06 -11.37 -2.20
C ALA A 521 -18.39 -10.69 -2.55
N ILE A 522 -18.49 -10.14 -3.77
CA ILE A 522 -19.66 -9.38 -4.23
C ILE A 522 -20.97 -10.16 -4.10
N GLY A 523 -22.00 -9.52 -3.57
CA GLY A 523 -23.33 -10.11 -3.37
C GLY A 523 -23.44 -11.12 -2.22
N VAL A 524 -22.34 -11.47 -1.55
CA VAL A 524 -22.33 -12.38 -0.39
C VAL A 524 -22.32 -11.56 0.91
N PRO A 525 -23.28 -11.76 1.84
CA PRO A 525 -23.30 -10.99 3.09
C PRO A 525 -22.22 -11.38 4.08
N LYS A 526 -21.89 -12.68 4.21
CA LYS A 526 -20.89 -13.18 5.16
C LYS A 526 -19.48 -12.99 4.60
N PRO A 527 -18.48 -12.65 5.44
CA PRO A 527 -17.10 -12.56 5.01
C PRO A 527 -16.59 -13.94 4.56
N LEU A 528 -15.72 -13.95 3.55
CA LEU A 528 -15.12 -15.19 3.05
C LEU A 528 -14.01 -15.71 3.96
N SER A 529 -13.24 -14.80 4.55
CA SER A 529 -12.18 -15.12 5.50
C SER A 529 -12.03 -14.02 6.54
N ILE A 530 -11.61 -14.43 7.73
CA ILE A 530 -11.25 -13.55 8.84
C ILE A 530 -9.93 -14.08 9.41
N PHE A 531 -8.97 -13.18 9.58
CA PHE A 531 -7.63 -13.49 10.08
C PHE A 531 -7.26 -12.50 11.18
N VAL A 532 -6.52 -12.98 12.18
CA VAL A 532 -6.02 -12.21 13.32
C VAL A 532 -4.56 -12.60 13.52
N ASP A 533 -3.70 -11.61 13.66
CA ASP A 533 -2.28 -11.76 14.01
C ASP A 533 -1.97 -10.70 15.08
N THR A 534 -1.43 -11.13 16.21
CA THR A 534 -1.00 -10.21 17.28
C THR A 534 0.50 -9.93 17.26
N TYR A 535 1.23 -10.41 16.26
CA TYR A 535 2.69 -10.32 16.16
C TYR A 535 3.42 -10.88 17.39
N GLY A 536 2.79 -11.85 18.08
CA GLY A 536 3.31 -12.45 19.31
C GLY A 536 3.00 -11.67 20.60
N THR A 537 2.25 -10.57 20.53
CA THR A 537 1.90 -9.73 21.70
C THR A 537 0.62 -10.19 22.43
N GLY A 538 -0.14 -11.12 21.83
CA GLY A 538 -1.38 -11.63 22.40
C GLY A 538 -1.18 -12.30 23.76
N ARG A 539 -2.03 -11.96 24.74
CA ARG A 539 -2.07 -12.64 26.05
C ARG A 539 -2.71 -14.03 25.99
N ILE A 540 -3.51 -14.26 24.96
CA ILE A 540 -4.12 -15.54 24.58
C ILE A 540 -3.81 -15.82 23.11
N HIS A 541 -4.02 -17.05 22.67
CA HIS A 541 -3.65 -17.45 21.31
C HIS A 541 -4.52 -16.75 20.26
N ASP A 542 -3.96 -16.35 19.12
CA ASP A 542 -4.70 -15.65 18.05
C ASP A 542 -5.97 -16.38 17.57
N LYS A 543 -5.99 -17.71 17.66
CA LYS A 543 -7.18 -18.53 17.36
C LYS A 543 -8.35 -18.24 18.32
N GLU A 544 -8.06 -18.02 19.60
CA GLU A 544 -9.06 -17.69 20.62
C GLU A 544 -9.55 -16.26 20.43
N ILE A 545 -8.64 -15.31 20.14
CA ILE A 545 -8.98 -13.93 19.78
C ILE A 545 -9.91 -13.90 18.56
N LEU A 546 -9.60 -14.69 17.53
CA LEU A 546 -10.43 -14.83 16.33
C LEU A 546 -11.85 -15.33 16.67
N ASN A 547 -11.99 -16.27 17.60
CA ASN A 547 -13.30 -16.75 18.03
C ASN A 547 -14.09 -15.65 18.76
N ILE A 548 -13.45 -14.93 19.68
CA ILE A 548 -14.06 -13.79 20.38
C ILE A 548 -14.52 -12.72 19.38
N ILE A 549 -13.70 -12.40 18.37
CA ILE A 549 -14.03 -11.44 17.32
C ILE A 549 -15.25 -11.91 16.52
N LYS A 550 -15.29 -13.18 16.09
CA LYS A 550 -16.42 -13.77 15.35
C LYS A 550 -17.72 -13.78 16.15
N GLU A 551 -17.65 -13.94 17.47
CA GLU A 551 -18.83 -13.89 18.35
C GLU A 551 -19.30 -12.44 18.64
N THR A 552 -18.39 -11.48 18.62
CA THR A 552 -18.66 -10.09 19.05
C THR A 552 -19.02 -9.15 17.90
N PHE A 553 -18.48 -9.40 16.71
CA PHE A 553 -18.65 -8.55 15.54
C PHE A 553 -19.47 -9.27 14.46
N ASP A 554 -20.51 -8.58 14.01
CA ASP A 554 -21.26 -8.99 12.84
C ASP A 554 -20.71 -8.27 11.61
N PHE A 555 -20.07 -9.05 10.76
CA PHE A 555 -19.37 -8.55 9.59
C PHE A 555 -20.28 -8.36 8.37
N ARG A 556 -21.60 -8.53 8.47
CA ARG A 556 -22.47 -8.33 7.30
C ARG A 556 -22.56 -6.85 6.95
N PRO A 557 -22.36 -6.42 5.69
CA PRO A 557 -22.26 -4.99 5.32
C PRO A 557 -23.44 -4.13 5.79
N GLY A 558 -24.68 -4.63 5.67
CA GLY A 558 -25.84 -3.90 6.15
C GLY A 558 -25.91 -3.78 7.68
N VAL A 559 -25.38 -4.77 8.41
CA VAL A 559 -25.28 -4.72 9.88
C VAL A 559 -24.16 -3.78 10.32
N ILE A 560 -23.02 -3.78 9.61
CA ILE A 560 -21.93 -2.82 9.84
C ILE A 560 -22.44 -1.39 9.66
N ALA A 561 -23.13 -1.12 8.56
CA ALA A 561 -23.67 0.21 8.26
C ALA A 561 -24.60 0.73 9.36
N ILE A 562 -25.38 -0.15 10.00
CA ILE A 562 -26.24 0.20 11.14
C ILE A 562 -25.42 0.39 12.42
N ASN A 563 -24.57 -0.58 12.76
CA ASN A 563 -23.80 -0.57 14.01
C ASN A 563 -22.85 0.61 14.12
N LEU A 564 -22.28 1.04 12.99
CA LEU A 564 -21.37 2.19 12.91
C LEU A 564 -22.08 3.47 12.44
N ASP A 565 -23.41 3.46 12.30
CA ASP A 565 -24.22 4.60 11.86
C ASP A 565 -23.66 5.30 10.60
N LEU A 566 -23.33 4.50 9.58
CA LEU A 566 -22.62 4.98 8.38
C LEU A 566 -23.55 5.57 7.32
N LYS A 567 -24.87 5.52 7.53
CA LYS A 567 -25.85 6.17 6.66
C LYS A 567 -26.24 7.56 7.14
N ARG A 568 -25.77 7.98 8.33
CA ARG A 568 -26.02 9.31 8.87
C ARG A 568 -25.31 10.36 8.00
N GLY A 569 -26.10 11.07 7.20
CA GLY A 569 -25.63 12.25 6.46
C GLY A 569 -25.64 13.53 7.30
N GLY A 570 -25.19 14.62 6.68
CA GLY A 570 -25.03 15.93 7.32
C GLY A 570 -23.75 16.04 8.18
N ASN A 571 -23.47 17.25 8.67
CA ASN A 571 -22.30 17.61 9.50
C ASN A 571 -20.91 17.36 8.88
N GLY A 572 -20.84 17.10 7.57
CA GLY A 572 -19.57 16.79 6.88
C GLY A 572 -18.90 15.53 7.41
N ARG A 573 -19.67 14.53 7.86
CA ARG A 573 -19.19 13.30 8.52
C ARG A 573 -18.07 12.64 7.72
N PHE A 574 -18.29 12.38 6.44
CA PHE A 574 -17.31 11.72 5.58
C PHE A 574 -16.26 12.69 5.05
N GLN A 575 -16.62 13.94 4.76
CA GLN A 575 -15.67 14.96 4.33
C GLN A 575 -14.58 15.19 5.40
N LYS A 576 -14.93 15.12 6.69
CA LYS A 576 -13.97 15.16 7.80
C LYS A 576 -12.97 14.00 7.75
N THR A 577 -13.34 12.83 7.24
CA THR A 577 -12.44 11.66 7.11
C THR A 577 -11.43 11.83 5.98
N ALA A 578 -11.80 12.58 4.94
CA ALA A 578 -11.08 12.65 3.68
C ALA A 578 -9.76 13.42 3.73
N ALA A 579 -9.37 13.98 4.88
CA ALA A 579 -8.04 14.53 5.13
C ALA A 579 -7.60 14.19 6.56
N TYR A 580 -6.28 14.01 6.72
CA TYR A 580 -5.63 13.72 8.00
C TYR A 580 -6.00 12.35 8.61
N GLY A 581 -6.23 11.34 7.77
CA GLY A 581 -6.45 9.95 8.20
C GLY A 581 -7.89 9.65 8.61
N HIS A 582 -8.32 8.41 8.32
CA HIS A 582 -9.64 7.91 8.73
C HIS A 582 -9.64 7.33 10.16
N PHE A 583 -8.46 6.98 10.69
CA PHE A 583 -8.31 6.29 11.97
C PHE A 583 -7.53 7.11 13.01
N GLY A 584 -7.65 6.74 14.29
CA GLY A 584 -6.93 7.37 15.40
C GLY A 584 -7.41 8.78 15.74
N ARG A 585 -8.71 9.04 15.58
CA ARG A 585 -9.32 10.36 15.74
C ARG A 585 -10.49 10.29 16.73
N ASP A 586 -10.61 11.32 17.56
CA ASP A 586 -11.54 11.37 18.69
C ASP A 586 -12.87 12.09 18.38
N ASP A 587 -13.08 12.51 17.13
CA ASP A 587 -14.35 13.08 16.69
C ASP A 587 -15.47 12.03 16.89
N PRO A 588 -16.58 12.37 17.58
CA PRO A 588 -17.66 11.42 17.87
C PRO A 588 -18.37 10.89 16.62
N ASP A 589 -18.16 11.51 15.45
CA ASP A 589 -18.61 10.94 14.20
C ASP A 589 -17.82 9.67 13.80
N PHE A 590 -16.58 9.48 14.26
CA PHE A 590 -15.80 8.28 13.93
C PHE A 590 -16.14 7.14 14.88
N THR A 591 -17.34 6.61 14.69
CA THR A 591 -17.96 5.56 15.51
C THR A 591 -17.16 4.26 15.56
N TRP A 592 -16.27 4.02 14.58
CA TRP A 592 -15.36 2.87 14.56
C TRP A 592 -14.19 2.99 15.56
N GLU A 593 -13.88 4.20 16.04
CA GLU A 593 -12.86 4.44 17.08
C GLU A 593 -13.40 4.12 18.49
N ILE A 594 -14.70 3.90 18.63
CA ILE A 594 -15.32 3.54 19.91
C ILE A 594 -15.04 2.06 20.21
N VAL A 595 -14.13 1.82 21.16
CA VAL A 595 -13.75 0.48 21.59
C VAL A 595 -14.96 -0.31 22.10
N LYS A 596 -15.18 -1.50 21.54
CA LYS A 596 -16.17 -2.46 22.04
C LYS A 596 -15.56 -3.30 23.16
N PRO A 597 -16.23 -3.45 24.33
CA PRO A 597 -15.78 -4.39 25.36
C PRO A 597 -15.78 -5.83 24.83
N LEU A 598 -14.66 -6.54 25.02
CA LEU A 598 -14.51 -7.95 24.66
C LEU A 598 -14.54 -8.81 25.94
N ASN A 599 -15.25 -9.94 25.90
CA ASN A 599 -15.25 -10.89 27.00
C ASN A 599 -14.15 -11.93 26.77
N VAL A 600 -13.08 -11.83 27.57
CA VAL A 600 -11.86 -12.65 27.42
C VAL A 600 -11.78 -13.76 28.49
N ASP A 601 -12.74 -13.79 29.44
CA ASP A 601 -12.73 -14.69 30.61
C ASP A 601 -13.56 -15.98 30.41
N LYS A 602 -13.89 -16.37 29.18
CA LYS A 602 -14.72 -17.56 28.88
C LYS A 602 -13.92 -18.81 28.57
#